data_AF-A0A4S2RW36-F1
#
_entry.id   AF-A0A4S2RW36-F1
#
_cell.length_a   1.000
_cell.length_b   1.000
_cell.length_c   1.000
_cell.angle_alpha   90.00
_cell.angle_beta   90.00
_cell.angle_gamma   90.00
#
_symmetry.space_group_name_H-M   'P 1'
#
loop_
_entity.id
_entity.type
_entity.pdbx_description
1 polymer ?
#
loop_
_entity_poly.entity_id
_entity_poly.type
_entity_poly.pdbx_seq_one_letter_code
_entity_poly.pdbx_strand_id
1 'polypeptide(L)'
;MEAVHDGVDRVPIERSLVVDPVLKRGLRRLRSVKSQQPSDACPAEFADWRERIAETLDALTPVLVFEEDRAKARAEAAGAREQAADVRRRAGIRAGER
;
A
#
# COMPACT_ATOMS: atom_id res chain seq x y z
N MET A 1 -20.33 53.53 -15.36
CA MET A 1 -19.49 53.13 -14.22
C MET A 1 -20.04 51.83 -13.69
N GLU A 2 -19.35 50.70 -13.62
CA GLU A 2 -18.03 50.27 -14.08
C GLU A 2 -18.13 48.74 -14.10
N ALA A 3 -17.59 48.08 -15.12
CA ALA A 3 -17.56 46.63 -15.23
C ALA A 3 -16.44 46.09 -14.32
N VAL A 4 -16.78 45.22 -13.37
CA VAL A 4 -15.77 44.45 -12.62
C VAL A 4 -15.81 43.00 -13.08
N HIS A 5 -14.98 42.74 -14.09
CA HIS A 5 -14.58 41.40 -14.49
C HIS A 5 -13.62 40.85 -13.43
N ASP A 6 -14.09 40.03 -12.50
CA ASP A 6 -13.20 39.19 -11.68
C ASP A 6 -12.86 37.94 -12.50
N GLY A 7 -11.96 38.14 -13.45
CA GLY A 7 -11.31 37.08 -14.22
C GLY A 7 -10.33 36.34 -13.32
N VAL A 8 -10.83 35.44 -12.48
CA VAL A 8 -10.00 34.38 -11.93
C VAL A 8 -9.88 33.33 -13.02
N ASP A 9 -8.90 33.55 -13.90
CA ASP A 9 -8.35 32.55 -14.81
C ASP A 9 -7.85 31.39 -13.94
N ARG A 10 -8.76 30.49 -13.56
CA ARG A 10 -8.41 29.19 -13.01
C ARG A 10 -7.83 28.41 -14.18
N VAL A 11 -6.56 28.66 -14.45
CA VAL A 11 -5.78 27.83 -15.36
C VAL A 11 -6.01 26.39 -14.90
N PRO A 12 -6.66 25.54 -15.71
CA PRO A 12 -6.78 24.14 -15.37
C PRO A 12 -5.35 23.64 -15.35
N ILE A 13 -4.81 23.38 -14.15
CA ILE A 13 -3.53 22.70 -14.06
C ILE A 13 -3.84 21.28 -14.50
N GLU A 14 -3.77 21.03 -15.81
CA GLU A 14 -3.56 19.71 -16.37
C GLU A 14 -2.19 19.24 -15.88
N ARG A 15 -2.13 18.88 -14.60
CA ARG A 15 -1.04 18.13 -14.01
C ARG A 15 -1.16 16.71 -14.57
N SER A 16 -0.74 16.54 -15.82
CA SER A 16 -0.20 15.25 -16.24
C SER A 16 1.09 15.05 -15.46
N LEU A 17 0.94 14.66 -14.19
CA LEU A 17 2.06 14.17 -13.39
C LEU A 17 2.50 12.89 -14.09
N VAL A 18 3.56 13.01 -14.87
CA VAL A 18 4.27 11.87 -15.42
C VAL A 18 4.78 11.08 -14.21
N VAL A 19 3.99 10.11 -13.78
CA VAL A 19 4.37 9.21 -12.69
C VAL A 19 5.54 8.39 -13.20
N ASP A 20 6.64 8.44 -12.46
CA ASP A 20 7.81 7.61 -12.73
C ASP A 20 7.37 6.15 -13.01
N PRO A 21 7.84 5.53 -14.10
CA PRO A 21 7.37 4.21 -14.51
C PRO A 21 7.65 3.12 -13.45
N VAL A 22 8.70 3.27 -12.64
CA VAL A 22 9.03 2.35 -11.54
C VAL A 22 8.01 2.51 -10.42
N LEU A 23 7.71 3.74 -10.02
CA LEU A 23 6.65 4.03 -9.04
C LEU A 23 5.29 3.51 -9.53
N LYS A 24 4.93 3.77 -10.79
CA LYS A 24 3.68 3.27 -11.39
C LYS A 24 3.59 1.75 -11.38
N ARG A 25 4.70 1.05 -11.66
CA ARG A 25 4.76 -0.41 -11.59
C ARG A 25 4.62 -0.93 -10.17
N GLY A 26 5.32 -0.31 -9.20
CA GLY A 26 5.23 -0.64 -7.79
C GLY A 26 3.81 -0.50 -7.23
N LEU A 27 3.15 0.63 -7.52
CA LEU A 27 1.77 0.87 -7.08
C LEU A 27 0.77 -0.10 -7.72
N ARG A 28 0.97 -0.45 -9.01
CA ARG A 28 0.16 -1.50 -9.66
C ARG A 28 0.34 -2.86 -9.01
N ARG A 29 1.58 -3.23 -8.66
CA ARG A 29 1.88 -4.46 -7.93
C ARG A 29 1.18 -4.46 -6.57
N LEU A 30 1.29 -3.38 -5.79
CA LEU A 30 0.63 -3.27 -4.49
C LEU A 30 -0.88 -3.44 -4.61
N ARG A 31 -1.52 -2.80 -5.59
CA ARG A 31 -2.95 -2.95 -5.84
C ARG A 31 -3.33 -4.39 -6.18
N SER A 32 -2.55 -5.04 -7.05
CA SER A 32 -2.77 -6.43 -7.43
C SER A 32 -2.61 -7.39 -6.24
N VAL A 33 -1.63 -7.18 -5.37
CA VAL A 33 -1.47 -8.00 -4.15
C VAL A 33 -2.65 -7.75 -3.21
N LYS A 34 -3.05 -6.48 -3.00
CA LYS A 34 -4.22 -6.16 -2.15
C LYS A 34 -5.52 -6.78 -2.66
N SER A 35 -5.73 -6.87 -3.98
CA SER A 35 -6.92 -7.54 -4.55
C SER A 35 -6.89 -9.07 -4.45
N GLN A 36 -5.73 -9.67 -4.18
CA GLN A 36 -5.60 -11.10 -3.93
C GLN A 36 -5.85 -11.45 -2.45
N GLN A 37 -6.51 -10.56 -1.70
CA GLN A 37 -6.91 -10.87 -0.34
C GLN A 37 -7.76 -12.14 -0.33
N PRO A 38 -7.34 -13.18 0.42
CA PRO A 38 -8.09 -14.42 0.42
C PRO A 38 -9.34 -14.29 1.32
N SER A 39 -10.52 -14.56 0.76
CA SER A 39 -11.84 -14.35 1.42
C SER A 39 -12.21 -15.42 2.45
N ASP A 40 -11.80 -16.67 2.21
CA ASP A 40 -12.02 -17.83 3.10
C ASP A 40 -10.69 -18.57 3.32
N ALA A 41 -9.61 -17.80 3.52
CA ALA A 41 -8.27 -18.36 3.62
C ALA A 41 -8.09 -19.23 4.87
N CYS A 42 -7.36 -20.33 4.71
CA CYS A 42 -6.68 -20.93 5.84
C CYS A 42 -5.74 -19.88 6.46
N PRO A 43 -5.58 -19.81 7.80
CA PRO A 43 -4.72 -18.82 8.47
C PRO A 43 -3.32 -18.66 7.86
N ALA A 44 -2.73 -19.75 7.33
CA ALA A 44 -1.45 -19.73 6.65
C ALA A 44 -1.47 -18.85 5.38
N GLU A 45 -2.47 -19.02 4.52
CA GLU A 45 -2.61 -18.26 3.26
C GLU A 45 -2.82 -16.76 3.53
N PHE A 46 -3.56 -16.43 4.58
CA PHE A 46 -3.73 -15.04 5.01
C PHE A 46 -2.40 -14.45 5.51
N ALA A 47 -1.64 -15.19 6.31
CA ALA A 47 -0.33 -14.74 6.78
C ALA A 47 0.66 -14.52 5.62
N ASP A 48 0.67 -15.41 4.64
CA ASP A 48 1.52 -15.27 3.45
C ASP A 48 1.08 -14.12 2.55
N TRP A 49 -0.23 -13.86 2.45
CA TRP A 49 -0.74 -12.66 1.79
C TRP A 49 -0.27 -11.38 2.49
N ARG A 50 -0.29 -11.32 3.82
CA ARG A 50 0.22 -10.17 4.58
C ARG A 50 1.73 -9.97 4.39
N GLU A 51 2.50 -11.05 4.36
CA GLU A 51 3.95 -10.97 4.05
C GLU A 51 4.19 -10.38 2.64
N ARG A 52 3.43 -10.84 1.63
CA ARG A 52 3.51 -10.29 0.26
C ARG A 52 3.16 -8.80 0.20
N ILE A 53 2.25 -8.31 1.05
CA ILE A 53 1.98 -6.87 1.21
C ILE A 53 3.21 -6.16 1.75
N ALA A 54 3.81 -6.67 2.83
CA ALA A 54 4.99 -6.08 3.46
C ALA A 54 6.17 -5.97 2.49
N GLU A 55 6.48 -7.05 1.77
CA GLU A 55 7.53 -7.07 0.75
C GLU A 55 7.29 -6.04 -0.36
N THR A 56 6.04 -5.89 -0.79
CA THR A 56 5.69 -4.93 -1.86
C THR A 56 5.83 -3.48 -1.38
N LEU A 57 5.51 -3.20 -0.12
CA LEU A 57 5.68 -1.88 0.50
C LEU A 57 7.16 -1.54 0.73
N ASP A 58 7.97 -2.49 1.15
CA ASP A 58 9.42 -2.30 1.26
C ASP A 58 10.07 -2.02 -0.10
N ALA A 59 9.65 -2.75 -1.14
CA ALA A 59 10.11 -2.49 -2.51
C ALA A 59 9.66 -1.13 -3.07
N LEU A 60 8.55 -0.57 -2.56
CA LEU A 60 8.07 0.78 -2.90
C LEU A 60 8.83 1.89 -2.17
N THR A 61 9.27 1.64 -0.94
CA THR A 61 9.96 2.62 -0.09
C THR A 61 11.08 3.41 -0.80
N PRO A 62 12.05 2.79 -1.51
CA PRO A 62 13.15 3.54 -2.13
C PRO A 62 12.70 4.45 -3.29
N VAL A 63 11.54 4.22 -3.89
CA VAL A 63 11.04 5.00 -5.05
C VAL A 63 10.04 6.08 -4.66
N LEU A 64 9.64 6.14 -3.38
CA LEU A 64 8.83 7.24 -2.86
C LEU A 64 9.71 8.48 -2.69
N VAL A 65 9.23 9.62 -3.17
CA VAL A 65 10.00 10.88 -3.16
C VAL A 65 9.99 11.51 -1.77
N PHE A 66 8.87 11.41 -1.05
CA PHE A 66 8.69 12.05 0.24
C PHE A 66 9.02 11.10 1.38
N GLU A 67 9.82 11.57 2.34
CA GLU A 67 10.17 10.80 3.54
C GLU A 67 8.96 10.38 4.37
N GLU A 68 7.91 11.21 4.41
CA GLU A 68 6.67 10.85 5.09
C GLU A 68 6.02 9.61 4.48
N ASP A 69 6.00 9.51 3.15
CA ASP A 69 5.46 8.34 2.45
C ASP A 69 6.35 7.12 2.68
N ARG A 70 7.67 7.29 2.73
CA ARG A 70 8.62 6.22 3.09
C ARG A 70 8.36 5.70 4.49
N ALA A 71 8.17 6.59 5.46
CA ALA A 71 7.88 6.24 6.84
C ALA A 71 6.55 5.49 6.96
N LYS A 72 5.50 5.97 6.27
CA LYS A 72 4.20 5.29 6.19
C LYS A 72 4.31 3.90 5.57
N ALA A 73 5.02 3.76 4.45
CA ALA A 73 5.22 2.47 3.78
C ALA A 73 5.92 1.46 4.70
N ARG A 74 6.98 1.89 5.40
CA ARG A 74 7.70 1.05 6.40
C ARG A 74 6.81 0.65 7.57
N ALA A 75 6.02 1.58 8.10
CA ALA A 75 5.08 1.29 9.19
C ALA A 75 4.00 0.29 8.77
N GLU A 76 3.41 0.47 7.58
CA GLU A 76 2.42 -0.48 7.04
C GLU A 76 3.06 -1.86 6.77
N ALA A 77 4.31 -1.91 6.27
CA ALA A 77 5.04 -3.16 6.09
C ALA A 77 5.29 -3.88 7.42
N ALA A 78 5.72 -3.16 8.45
CA ALA A 78 5.92 -3.70 9.79
C ALA A 78 4.61 -4.26 10.37
N GLY A 79 3.51 -3.50 10.29
CA GLY A 79 2.20 -3.96 10.76
C GLY A 79 1.67 -5.18 9.99
N ALA A 80 2.01 -5.30 8.70
CA ALA A 80 1.68 -6.49 7.91
C ALA A 80 2.44 -7.73 8.38
N ARG A 81 3.73 -7.61 8.66
CA ARG A 81 4.55 -8.72 9.22
C ARG A 81 4.11 -9.12 10.61
N GLU A 82 3.82 -8.16 11.47
CA GLU A 82 3.32 -8.41 12.82
C GLU A 82 2.01 -9.22 12.77
N GLN A 83 1.08 -8.80 11.91
CA GLN A 83 -0.17 -9.54 11.73
C GLN A 83 0.06 -10.95 11.16
N ALA A 84 0.96 -11.12 10.19
CA ALA A 84 1.32 -12.44 9.67
C ALA A 84 1.89 -13.35 10.77
N ALA A 85 2.78 -12.81 11.61
CA ALA A 85 3.39 -13.54 12.72
C ALA A 85 2.38 -13.93 13.81
N ASP A 86 1.46 -13.03 14.17
CA ASP A 86 0.38 -13.30 15.12
C ASP A 86 -0.55 -14.40 14.60
N VAL A 87 -0.96 -14.34 13.33
CA VAL A 87 -1.81 -15.37 12.72
C VAL A 87 -1.12 -16.73 12.71
N ARG A 88 0.16 -16.79 12.34
CA ARG A 88 0.95 -18.04 12.38
C ARG A 88 1.06 -18.60 13.80
N ARG A 89 1.28 -17.73 14.80
CA ARG A 89 1.34 -18.12 16.21
C ARG A 89 0.02 -18.73 16.69
N ARG A 90 -1.11 -18.08 16.40
CA ARG A 90 -2.44 -18.55 16.78
C ARG A 90 -2.81 -19.86 16.08
N ALA A 91 -2.45 -20.01 14.82
CA ALA A 91 -2.67 -21.24 14.06
C ALA A 91 -1.87 -22.42 14.66
N GLY A 92 -0.62 -22.18 15.06
CA GLY A 92 0.22 -23.17 15.73
C GLY A 92 -0.32 -23.62 17.09
N ILE A 93 -0.86 -22.70 17.89
CA ILE A 93 -1.49 -23.03 19.18
C ILE A 93 -2.70 -23.96 18.97
N ARG A 94 -3.59 -23.62 18.03
CA ARG A 94 -4.79 -24.42 17.74
C ARG A 94 -4.48 -25.83 17.21
N ALA A 95 -3.37 -26.00 16.49
CA ALA A 95 -2.94 -27.31 16.00
C ALA A 95 -2.42 -28.24 17.12
N GLY A 96 -1.96 -27.68 18.24
CA GLY A 96 -1.45 -28.45 19.39
C GLY A 96 -2.52 -28.84 20.43
N GLU A 97 -3.74 -28.32 20.32
CA GLU A 97 -4.86 -28.62 21.22
C GLU A 97 -5.76 -29.77 20.70
N ARG A 98 -5.37 -30.45 19.61
CA ARG A 98 -6.19 -31.44 18.90
C ARG A 98 -5.67 -32.87 19.03
#